data_AF-A0A1I4UIG3-F1
#
_entry.id   AF-A0A1I4UIG3-F1
#
_cell.length_a   1.000
_cell.length_b   1.000
_cell.length_c   1.000
_cell.angle_alpha   90.00
_cell.angle_beta   90.00
_cell.angle_gamma   90.00
#
_symmetry.space_group_name_H-M   'P 1'
#
loop_
_entity.id
_entity.type
_entity.pdbx_description
1 polymer ?
#
loop_
_entity_poly.entity_id
_entity_poly.type
_entity_poly.pdbx_seq_one_letter_code
_entity_poly.pdbx_strand_id
1 'polypeptide(L)'
;MAIQPEAEVGREDVGGGPTGPHWNEVFTPSELGDGVFDVRWDLRPRLRRWLAHHDLPAASGREVHRPATDAWAMLDGGVIAVSAVTLPGGLPGAVPPPGRHAAADRGPAPSSPLLTPGMRVLGHRALRLLVARLRLTGPGRALSGEHLDVPGVVEDLFDARSHDAADVEQAELLASCTDRATLRWVVTALRP
;
A
#
# COMPACT_ATOMS: atom_id res chain seq x y z
N MET A 1 46.99 34.93 31.20
CA MET A 1 46.79 33.55 31.68
C MET A 1 45.46 33.07 31.14
N ALA A 2 45.52 32.12 30.20
CA ALA A 2 44.38 31.51 29.55
C ALA A 2 44.03 30.23 30.29
N ILE A 3 42.75 30.02 30.62
CA ILE A 3 42.19 28.73 31.01
C ILE A 3 40.74 28.67 30.50
N GLN A 4 40.56 28.09 29.32
CA GLN A 4 39.48 27.12 29.06
C GLN A 4 40.11 25.73 29.29
N PRO A 5 39.37 24.60 29.43
CA PRO A 5 37.94 24.37 29.15
C PRO A 5 37.21 23.57 30.25
N GLU A 6 35.89 23.41 30.12
CA GLU A 6 35.24 22.10 30.34
C GLU A 6 33.86 22.12 29.69
N ALA A 7 33.74 21.26 28.67
CA ALA A 7 32.52 20.95 27.96
C ALA A 7 31.84 19.77 28.67
N GLU A 8 30.65 19.98 29.21
CA GLU A 8 29.66 18.90 29.40
C GLU A 8 28.75 18.97 28.16
N VAL A 9 28.98 18.18 27.10
CA VAL A 9 28.69 16.74 26.98
C VAL A 9 27.31 16.39 27.54
N GLY A 10 26.34 16.35 26.62
CA GLY A 10 25.45 15.20 26.46
C GLY A 10 24.50 14.94 27.62
N ARG A 11 23.42 15.72 27.69
CA ARG A 11 22.14 15.16 28.11
C ARG A 11 21.34 14.88 26.86
N GLU A 12 21.61 13.71 26.29
CA GLU A 12 20.68 13.06 25.37
C GLU A 12 19.35 12.96 26.11
N ASP A 13 18.40 13.79 25.70
CA ASP A 13 16.99 13.56 25.98
C ASP A 13 16.67 12.20 25.36
N VAL A 14 16.60 11.18 26.21
CA VAL A 14 16.06 9.86 25.92
C VAL A 14 14.56 10.05 25.72
N GLY A 15 14.21 10.67 24.60
CA GLY A 15 12.86 10.71 24.08
C GLY A 15 12.54 9.31 23.59
N GLY A 16 11.80 8.56 24.42
CA GLY A 16 11.22 7.29 24.04
C GLY A 16 10.43 7.45 22.75
N GLY A 17 11.08 7.18 21.62
CA GLY A 17 10.43 7.14 20.32
C GLY A 17 9.36 6.06 20.33
N PRO A 18 8.29 6.22 19.52
CA PRO A 18 7.24 5.22 19.42
C PRO A 18 7.87 3.88 19.08
N THR A 19 7.84 2.95 20.04
CA THR A 19 8.40 1.60 19.96
C THR A 19 7.46 0.70 19.17
N GLY A 20 7.02 1.18 18.00
CA GLY A 20 6.23 0.48 17.02
C GLY A 20 7.06 0.14 15.79
N PRO A 21 6.63 -0.85 14.98
CA PRO A 21 7.27 -1.14 13.72
C PRO A 21 7.27 0.10 12.84
N HIS A 22 8.39 0.32 12.14
CA HIS A 22 8.51 1.45 11.23
C HIS A 22 7.66 1.21 9.98
N TRP A 23 7.09 2.27 9.40
CA TRP A 23 6.11 2.13 8.32
C TRP A 23 6.63 1.33 7.12
N ASN A 24 7.91 1.41 6.80
CA ASN A 24 8.52 0.72 5.66
C ASN A 24 8.70 -0.80 5.88
N GLU A 25 8.59 -1.28 7.12
CA GLU A 25 8.52 -2.71 7.44
C GLU A 25 7.14 -3.30 7.13
N VAL A 26 6.14 -2.44 6.96
CA VAL A 26 4.73 -2.78 6.72
C VAL A 26 4.31 -2.48 5.28
N PHE A 27 4.75 -1.34 4.77
CA PHE A 27 4.43 -0.81 3.46
C PHE A 27 5.71 -0.69 2.65
N THR A 28 5.86 -1.55 1.65
CA THR A 28 7.03 -1.52 0.77
C THR A 28 6.68 -0.79 -0.52
N PRO A 29 7.48 0.19 -0.98
CA PRO A 29 7.28 0.83 -2.28
C PRO A 29 7.20 -0.23 -3.39
N SER A 30 6.17 -0.13 -4.23
CA SER A 30 5.91 -1.09 -5.29
C SER A 30 6.54 -0.64 -6.60
N GLU A 31 6.97 -1.60 -7.41
CA GLU A 31 7.42 -1.37 -8.81
C GLU A 31 6.28 -0.96 -9.77
N LEU A 32 5.07 -0.83 -9.23
CA LEU A 32 3.88 -0.40 -9.97
C LEU A 32 3.82 1.11 -10.15
N GLY A 33 4.63 1.90 -9.43
CA GLY A 33 4.74 3.34 -9.63
C GLY A 33 4.87 4.09 -8.29
N ASP A 34 5.27 5.35 -8.33
CA ASP A 34 5.35 6.13 -7.08
C ASP A 34 3.96 6.34 -6.50
N GLY A 35 3.88 6.37 -5.17
CA GLY A 35 2.60 6.40 -4.46
C GLY A 35 1.90 5.05 -4.37
N VAL A 36 2.49 3.95 -4.86
CA VAL A 36 1.97 2.58 -4.68
C VAL A 36 2.82 1.82 -3.69
N PHE A 37 2.18 1.25 -2.67
CA PHE A 37 2.86 0.52 -1.60
C PHE A 37 2.24 -0.86 -1.39
N ASP A 38 3.04 -1.92 -1.51
CA ASP A 38 2.62 -3.27 -1.17
C ASP A 38 2.51 -3.44 0.35
N VAL A 39 1.39 -4.02 0.80
CA VAL A 39 1.11 -4.26 2.22
C VAL A 39 1.62 -5.64 2.63
N ARG A 40 2.37 -5.68 3.73
CA ARG A 40 2.86 -6.92 4.35
C ARG A 40 1.69 -7.87 4.68
N TRP A 41 1.89 -9.16 4.45
CA TRP A 41 0.83 -10.16 4.42
C TRP A 41 0.06 -10.32 5.74
N ASP A 42 0.74 -10.18 6.87
CA ASP A 42 0.21 -10.31 8.23
C ASP A 42 -0.74 -9.16 8.60
N LEU A 43 -0.58 -7.98 8.00
CA LEU A 43 -1.43 -6.82 8.27
C LEU A 43 -2.67 -6.73 7.38
N ARG A 44 -2.72 -7.46 6.26
CA ARG A 44 -3.85 -7.43 5.31
C ARG A 44 -5.20 -7.74 5.97
N PRO A 45 -5.35 -8.75 6.84
CA PRO A 45 -6.64 -9.04 7.49
C PRO A 45 -7.07 -7.95 8.47
N ARG A 46 -6.11 -7.28 9.14
CA ARG A 46 -6.39 -6.16 10.03
C ARG A 46 -6.81 -4.94 9.24
N LEU A 47 -6.11 -4.64 8.15
CA LEU A 47 -6.43 -3.53 7.27
C LEU A 47 -7.80 -3.72 6.61
N ARG A 48 -8.15 -4.92 6.12
CA ARG A 48 -9.51 -5.20 5.60
C ARG A 48 -10.61 -4.93 6.63
N ARG A 49 -10.40 -5.36 7.88
CA ARG A 49 -11.36 -5.10 8.97
C ARG A 49 -11.49 -3.61 9.27
N TRP A 50 -10.38 -2.89 9.25
CA TRP A 50 -10.38 -1.44 9.41
C TRP A 50 -11.17 -0.76 8.27
N LEU A 51 -10.85 -1.06 7.01
CA LEU A 51 -11.55 -0.52 5.84
C LEU A 51 -13.06 -0.77 5.89
N ALA A 52 -13.47 -1.99 6.26
CA ALA A 52 -14.88 -2.35 6.40
C ALA A 52 -15.59 -1.61 7.55
N HIS A 53 -14.88 -1.21 8.60
CA HIS A 53 -15.46 -0.49 9.74
C HIS A 53 -15.62 1.00 9.48
N HIS A 54 -14.85 1.56 8.54
CA HIS A 54 -14.83 2.99 8.25
C HIS A 54 -15.78 3.42 7.12
N ASP A 55 -16.71 2.56 6.69
CA ASP A 55 -17.76 2.88 5.71
C ASP A 55 -17.22 3.64 4.48
N LEU A 56 -16.11 3.15 3.92
CA LEU A 56 -15.48 3.75 2.75
C LEU A 56 -16.20 3.34 1.47
N PRO A 57 -16.31 4.24 0.47
CA PRO A 57 -16.74 3.86 -0.87
C PRO A 57 -15.90 2.69 -1.37
N ALA A 58 -16.58 1.60 -1.71
CA ALA A 58 -15.95 0.34 -2.03
C ALA A 58 -16.60 -0.30 -3.25
N ALA A 59 -15.77 -0.92 -4.09
CA ALA A 59 -16.22 -1.64 -5.27
C ALA A 59 -15.45 -2.95 -5.41
N SER A 60 -16.06 -3.92 -6.09
CA SER A 60 -15.45 -5.22 -6.35
C SER A 60 -15.52 -5.56 -7.84
N GLY A 61 -14.36 -5.83 -8.44
CA GLY A 61 -14.21 -6.35 -9.79
C GLY A 61 -14.12 -7.88 -9.76
N ARG A 62 -14.96 -8.56 -10.53
CA ARG A 62 -14.99 -10.02 -10.67
C ARG A 62 -15.18 -10.40 -12.14
N GLU A 63 -14.12 -10.84 -12.79
CA GLU A 63 -14.20 -11.40 -14.14
C GLU A 63 -13.63 -12.82 -14.13
N VAL A 64 -14.23 -13.73 -14.89
CA VAL A 64 -13.92 -15.18 -14.88
C VAL A 64 -12.44 -15.50 -15.14
N HIS A 65 -11.75 -14.65 -15.90
CA HIS A 65 -10.36 -14.85 -16.32
C HIS A 65 -9.40 -13.79 -15.75
N ARG A 66 -9.85 -12.94 -14.82
CA ARG A 66 -9.03 -11.90 -14.19
C ARG A 66 -9.02 -12.07 -12.68
N PRO A 67 -7.92 -11.66 -12.02
CA PRO A 67 -7.90 -11.65 -10.57
C PRO A 67 -9.10 -10.86 -10.02
N ALA A 68 -9.66 -11.38 -8.93
CA ALA A 68 -10.69 -10.67 -8.19
C ALA A 68 -10.07 -9.48 -7.48
N THR A 69 -10.60 -8.28 -7.70
CA THR A 69 -10.11 -7.05 -7.07
C THR A 69 -11.19 -6.49 -6.16
N ASP A 70 -10.85 -6.21 -4.91
CA ASP A 70 -11.65 -5.36 -4.02
C ASP A 70 -10.93 -4.02 -3.91
N ALA A 71 -11.66 -2.91 -3.98
CA ALA A 71 -11.10 -1.58 -3.87
C ALA A 71 -11.89 -0.73 -2.87
N TRP A 72 -11.17 0.16 -2.19
CA TRP A 72 -11.70 1.18 -1.29
C TRP A 72 -11.09 2.51 -1.67
N ALA A 73 -11.92 3.52 -1.94
CA ALA A 73 -11.46 4.88 -2.18
C ALA A 73 -11.15 5.59 -0.86
N MET A 74 -10.04 6.32 -0.82
CA MET A 74 -9.69 7.20 0.29
C MET A 74 -8.72 8.29 -0.14
N LEU A 75 -9.10 9.55 0.13
CA LEU A 75 -8.25 10.72 -0.10
C LEU A 75 -7.73 10.79 -1.55
N ASP A 76 -6.41 10.82 -1.74
CA ASP A 76 -5.71 10.90 -3.03
C ASP A 76 -5.57 9.55 -3.75
N GLY A 77 -6.28 8.51 -3.30
CA GLY A 77 -6.21 7.20 -3.91
C GLY A 77 -7.08 6.16 -3.21
N GLY A 78 -6.46 5.11 -2.68
CA GLY A 78 -7.24 3.96 -2.24
C GLY A 78 -6.43 2.80 -1.69
N VAL A 79 -7.16 1.76 -1.30
CA VAL A 79 -6.60 0.43 -1.09
C VAL A 79 -7.18 -0.51 -2.13
N ILE A 80 -6.33 -1.34 -2.75
CA ILE A 80 -6.80 -2.48 -3.54
C ILE A 80 -6.34 -3.78 -2.90
N ALA A 81 -7.18 -4.81 -2.99
CA ALA A 81 -6.86 -6.15 -2.58
C ALA A 81 -7.16 -7.12 -3.73
N VAL A 82 -6.11 -7.73 -4.24
CA VAL A 82 -6.11 -8.61 -5.40
C VAL A 82 -6.03 -10.04 -4.92
N SER A 83 -6.97 -10.86 -5.34
CA SER A 83 -7.02 -12.30 -5.02
C SER A 83 -6.81 -13.11 -6.28
N ALA A 84 -6.02 -14.18 -6.18
CA ALA A 84 -5.77 -15.08 -7.30
C ALA A 84 -7.08 -15.74 -7.76
N VAL A 85 -7.25 -15.93 -9.07
CA VAL A 85 -8.23 -16.88 -9.58
C VAL A 85 -7.67 -18.27 -9.41
N THR A 86 -8.20 -19.06 -8.48
CA THR A 86 -8.10 -20.52 -8.61
C THR A 86 -9.14 -20.94 -9.62
N LEU A 87 -8.73 -21.09 -10.89
CA LEU A 87 -9.60 -21.73 -11.87
C LEU A 87 -9.89 -23.16 -11.38
N PRO A 88 -11.15 -23.60 -11.30
CA PRO A 88 -11.46 -25.00 -11.06
C PRO A 88 -10.81 -25.84 -12.16
N GLY A 89 -9.76 -26.60 -11.81
CA GLY A 89 -8.94 -27.36 -12.77
C GLY A 89 -7.45 -26.99 -12.78
N GLY A 90 -7.04 -25.90 -12.13
CA GLY A 90 -5.64 -25.66 -11.80
C GLY A 90 -5.25 -26.53 -10.60
N LEU A 91 -4.36 -27.52 -10.81
CA LEU A 91 -3.94 -28.42 -9.73
C LEU A 91 -3.43 -27.62 -8.51
N PRO A 92 -4.06 -27.77 -7.33
CA PRO A 92 -3.51 -27.21 -6.10
C PRO A 92 -2.20 -27.93 -5.78
N GLY A 93 -1.08 -27.21 -5.84
CA GLY A 93 0.24 -27.77 -5.55
C GLY A 93 0.85 -28.54 -6.71
N ALA A 94 1.14 -27.86 -7.82
CA ALA A 94 2.16 -28.35 -8.76
C ALA A 94 3.54 -28.31 -8.08
N VAL A 95 3.77 -29.24 -7.14
CA VAL A 95 5.10 -29.68 -6.74
C VAL A 95 5.75 -30.16 -8.04
N PRO A 96 6.93 -29.63 -8.43
CA PRO A 96 7.64 -30.16 -9.58
C PRO A 96 7.87 -31.66 -9.35
N PRO A 97 7.69 -32.53 -10.36
CA PRO A 97 8.01 -33.94 -10.20
C PRO A 97 9.46 -34.07 -9.70
N PRO A 98 9.71 -34.86 -8.63
CA PRO A 98 11.05 -35.02 -8.10
C PRO A 98 11.92 -35.67 -9.18
N GLY A 99 13.01 -34.98 -9.55
CA GLY A 99 13.93 -35.43 -10.60
C GLY A 99 14.07 -34.47 -11.78
N ARG A 100 13.22 -33.45 -11.91
CA ARG A 100 13.45 -32.37 -12.88
C ARG A 100 14.14 -31.20 -12.18
N HIS A 101 15.44 -31.34 -11.96
CA HIS A 101 16.30 -30.16 -11.92
C HIS A 101 16.13 -29.47 -13.28
N ALA A 102 15.20 -28.52 -13.35
CA ALA A 102 15.20 -27.56 -14.43
C ALA A 102 16.56 -26.89 -14.34
N ALA A 103 17.41 -27.24 -15.30
CA ALA A 103 18.67 -26.59 -15.56
C ALA A 103 18.49 -25.08 -15.38
N ALA A 104 19.44 -24.49 -14.68
CA ALA A 104 19.60 -23.06 -14.54
C ALA A 104 19.79 -22.44 -15.93
N ASP A 105 18.67 -22.18 -16.61
CA ASP A 105 18.58 -21.29 -17.77
C ASP A 105 17.13 -20.84 -17.97
N ARG A 106 16.53 -20.26 -16.94
CA ARG A 106 15.37 -19.40 -17.12
C ARG A 106 15.87 -17.97 -17.01
N GLY A 107 16.01 -17.31 -18.16
CA GLY A 107 15.84 -15.86 -18.22
C GLY A 107 14.59 -15.45 -17.43
N PRO A 108 14.52 -14.21 -16.93
CA PRO A 108 13.43 -13.77 -16.06
C PRO A 108 12.10 -14.14 -16.71
N ALA A 109 11.31 -14.97 -16.02
CA ALA A 109 9.97 -15.30 -16.48
C ALA A 109 9.27 -13.98 -16.80
N PRO A 110 8.59 -13.84 -17.95
CA PRO A 110 7.94 -12.58 -18.29
C PRO A 110 7.00 -12.24 -17.13
N SER A 111 7.21 -11.07 -16.52
CA SER A 111 6.36 -10.58 -15.44
C SER A 111 4.93 -10.60 -15.95
N SER A 112 4.07 -11.40 -15.32
CA SER A 112 2.66 -11.48 -15.72
C SER A 112 2.09 -10.06 -15.83
N PRO A 113 1.35 -9.75 -16.91
CA PRO A 113 0.72 -8.44 -17.02
C PRO A 113 -0.34 -8.26 -15.93
N LEU A 114 -0.91 -9.35 -15.40
CA LEU A 114 -1.91 -9.33 -14.33
C LEU A 114 -1.31 -8.87 -13.01
N LEU A 115 -2.14 -8.25 -12.17
CA LEU A 115 -1.75 -7.91 -10.81
C LEU A 115 -1.48 -9.18 -10.00
N THR A 116 -0.35 -9.18 -9.29
CA THR A 116 -0.04 -10.28 -8.37
C THR A 116 -0.98 -10.22 -7.17
N PRO A 117 -1.40 -11.38 -6.63
CA PRO A 117 -2.23 -11.42 -5.43
C PRO A 117 -1.57 -10.68 -4.27
N GLY A 118 -2.35 -9.88 -3.55
CA GLY A 118 -1.82 -9.02 -2.51
C GLY A 118 -2.75 -7.88 -2.16
N MET A 119 -2.23 -6.96 -1.36
CA MET A 119 -2.92 -5.73 -1.00
C MET A 119 -1.98 -4.56 -1.19
N ARG A 120 -2.50 -3.46 -1.72
CA ARG A 120 -1.72 -2.27 -2.07
C ARG A 120 -2.44 -1.02 -1.62
N VAL A 121 -1.67 -0.07 -1.11
CA VAL A 121 -2.12 1.30 -0.84
C VAL A 121 -1.68 2.17 -2.00
N LEU A 122 -2.58 3.02 -2.49
CA LEU A 122 -2.38 3.98 -3.55
C LEU A 122 -2.61 5.37 -2.99
N GLY A 123 -1.68 6.29 -3.25
CA GLY A 123 -1.73 7.65 -2.74
C GLY A 123 -0.86 7.85 -1.50
N HIS A 124 -0.23 9.02 -1.42
CA HIS A 124 0.63 9.38 -0.29
C HIS A 124 -0.21 9.78 0.93
N ARG A 125 -1.34 10.49 0.74
CA ARG A 125 -2.23 10.83 1.86
C ARG A 125 -2.90 9.59 2.42
N ALA A 126 -3.33 8.66 1.56
CA ALA A 126 -3.82 7.35 1.98
C ALA A 126 -2.78 6.59 2.82
N LEU A 127 -1.51 6.56 2.40
CA LEU A 127 -0.43 5.97 3.19
C LEU A 127 -0.25 6.68 4.54
N ARG A 128 -0.17 8.02 4.56
CA ARG A 128 0.01 8.81 5.78
C ARG A 128 -1.09 8.55 6.79
N LEU A 129 -2.34 8.52 6.33
CA LEU A 129 -3.50 8.20 7.16
C LEU A 129 -3.37 6.79 7.75
N LEU A 130 -3.03 5.78 6.94
CA LEU A 130 -2.90 4.41 7.43
C LEU A 130 -1.73 4.26 8.42
N VAL A 131 -0.61 4.94 8.18
CA VAL A 131 0.51 5.01 9.12
C VAL A 131 0.07 5.58 10.47
N ALA A 132 -0.66 6.70 10.45
CA ALA A 132 -1.19 7.33 11.66
C ALA A 132 -2.21 6.42 12.39
N ARG A 133 -3.20 5.88 11.66
CA ARG A 133 -4.28 5.04 12.22
C ARG A 133 -3.79 3.69 12.73
N LEU A 134 -2.76 3.12 12.10
CA LEU A 134 -2.10 1.89 12.56
C LEU A 134 -1.05 2.15 13.65
N ARG A 135 -0.80 3.43 14.02
CA ARG A 135 0.19 3.87 15.01
C ARG A 135 1.60 3.37 14.67
N LEU A 136 1.95 3.45 13.39
CA LEU A 136 3.28 3.12 12.90
C LEU A 136 4.18 4.34 12.99
N THR A 137 5.48 4.11 13.16
CA THR A 137 6.47 5.19 13.06
C THR A 137 6.57 5.60 11.59
N GLY A 138 6.05 6.79 11.26
CA GLY A 138 5.90 7.27 9.89
C GLY A 138 7.18 7.81 9.25
N PRO A 139 7.14 8.13 7.94
CA PRO A 139 8.29 8.70 7.26
C PRO A 139 8.63 10.08 7.84
N GLY A 140 9.84 10.25 8.38
CA GLY A 140 10.29 11.55 8.91
C GLY A 140 10.56 12.63 7.85
N ARG A 141 10.49 12.27 6.56
CA ARG A 141 10.66 13.17 5.41
C ARG A 141 9.58 12.91 4.37
N ALA A 142 9.39 13.86 3.46
CA ALA A 142 8.55 13.66 2.28
C ALA A 142 9.06 12.49 1.42
N LEU A 143 8.14 11.67 0.92
CA LEU A 143 8.40 10.68 -0.11
C LEU A 143 8.50 11.36 -1.49
N SER A 144 9.08 10.65 -2.46
CA SER A 144 9.22 11.18 -3.82
C SER A 144 7.84 11.39 -4.45
N GLY A 145 7.53 12.63 -4.85
CA GLY A 145 6.22 12.98 -5.41
C GLY A 145 5.11 13.13 -4.37
N GLU A 146 5.44 13.12 -3.07
CA GLU A 146 4.48 13.41 -2.00
C GLU A 146 4.25 14.91 -1.86
N HIS A 147 2.99 15.31 -1.79
CA HIS A 147 2.62 16.64 -1.35
C HIS A 147 2.71 16.72 0.18
N LEU A 148 3.41 17.72 0.70
CA LEU A 148 3.55 17.93 2.13
C LEU A 148 2.33 18.64 2.70
N ASP A 149 1.44 17.88 3.32
CA ASP A 149 0.33 18.43 4.09
C ASP A 149 0.80 18.92 5.48
N VAL A 150 0.06 19.87 6.04
CA VAL A 150 0.21 20.27 7.44
C VAL A 150 -0.15 19.08 8.34
N PRO A 151 0.60 18.80 9.42
CA PRO A 151 0.28 17.72 10.35
C PRO A 151 -1.18 17.78 10.82
N GLY A 152 -1.88 16.64 10.81
CA GLY A 152 -3.30 16.52 11.20
C GLY A 152 -4.31 16.77 10.08
N VAL A 153 -3.92 17.46 9.00
CA VAL A 153 -4.86 17.77 7.89
C VAL A 153 -5.35 16.52 7.19
N VAL A 154 -4.50 15.50 7.05
CA VAL A 154 -4.87 14.23 6.41
C VAL A 154 -5.97 13.50 7.19
N GLU A 155 -5.84 13.49 8.52
CA GLU A 155 -6.84 12.93 9.42
C GLU A 155 -8.14 13.74 9.41
N ASP A 156 -8.04 15.07 9.46
CA ASP A 156 -9.20 15.96 9.41
C ASP A 156 -9.96 15.84 8.08
N LEU A 157 -9.26 15.79 6.94
CA LEU A 157 -9.86 15.56 5.62
C LEU A 157 -10.58 14.21 5.56
N PHE A 158 -9.99 13.19 6.16
CA PHE A 158 -10.62 11.88 6.22
C PHE A 158 -11.86 11.91 7.10
N ASP A 159 -11.80 12.49 8.30
CA ASP A 159 -12.92 12.49 9.24
C ASP A 159 -14.07 13.42 8.79
N ALA A 160 -13.75 14.50 8.06
CA ALA A 160 -14.73 15.41 7.47
C ALA A 160 -15.28 14.96 6.11
N ARG A 161 -14.87 13.78 5.60
CA ARG A 161 -15.29 13.30 4.28
C ARG A 161 -16.81 13.19 4.17
N SER A 162 -17.34 13.63 3.04
CA SER A 162 -18.71 13.31 2.61
C SER A 162 -18.63 12.24 1.52
N HIS A 163 -19.55 11.27 1.54
CA HIS A 163 -19.68 10.31 0.45
C HIS A 163 -20.19 11.01 -0.81
N ASP A 164 -19.27 11.39 -1.70
CA ASP A 164 -19.61 11.96 -3.00
C ASP A 164 -19.53 10.89 -4.11
N ALA A 165 -20.23 11.12 -5.22
CA ALA A 165 -20.20 10.27 -6.40
C ALA A 165 -18.77 10.06 -6.91
N ALA A 166 -17.90 11.08 -6.79
CA ALA A 166 -16.50 11.00 -7.17
C ALA A 166 -15.73 9.90 -6.42
N ASP A 167 -16.00 9.67 -5.13
CA ASP A 167 -15.32 8.63 -4.36
C ASP A 167 -15.81 7.23 -4.78
N VAL A 168 -17.08 7.10 -5.14
CA VAL A 168 -17.64 5.86 -5.68
C VAL A 168 -17.01 5.54 -7.03
N GLU A 169 -16.94 6.52 -7.93
CA GLU A 169 -16.27 6.39 -9.24
C GLU A 169 -14.79 6.02 -9.07
N GLN A 170 -14.10 6.62 -8.10
CA GLN A 170 -12.71 6.27 -7.77
C GLN A 170 -12.59 4.80 -7.30
N ALA A 171 -13.50 4.34 -6.43
CA ALA A 171 -13.50 2.95 -5.98
C ALA A 171 -13.74 1.97 -7.15
N GLU A 172 -14.69 2.28 -8.04
CA GLU A 172 -14.98 1.48 -9.25
C GLU A 172 -13.79 1.46 -10.22
N LEU A 173 -13.16 2.61 -10.46
CA LEU A 173 -11.96 2.73 -11.28
C LEU A 173 -10.83 1.85 -10.73
N LEU A 174 -10.59 1.89 -9.42
CA LEU A 174 -9.61 1.03 -8.76
C LEU A 174 -9.97 -0.45 -8.85
N ALA A 175 -11.25 -0.80 -8.70
CA ALA A 175 -11.73 -2.18 -8.79
C ALA A 175 -11.59 -2.77 -10.21
N SER A 176 -11.63 -1.92 -11.24
CA SER A 176 -11.43 -2.32 -12.64
C SER A 176 -9.96 -2.64 -12.98
N CYS A 177 -9.01 -2.25 -12.12
CA CYS A 177 -7.60 -2.52 -12.32
C CYS A 177 -7.30 -4.01 -12.11
N THR A 178 -7.14 -4.76 -13.20
CA THR A 178 -6.79 -6.19 -13.17
C THR A 178 -5.36 -6.48 -13.64
N ASP A 179 -4.73 -5.51 -14.30
CA ASP A 179 -3.37 -5.59 -14.83
C ASP A 179 -2.52 -4.38 -14.40
N ARG A 180 -1.20 -4.56 -14.50
CA ARG A 180 -0.20 -3.59 -14.03
C ARG A 180 -0.20 -2.30 -14.82
N ALA A 181 -0.51 -2.35 -16.13
CA ALA A 181 -0.52 -1.18 -16.98
C ALA A 181 -1.72 -0.29 -16.66
N THR A 182 -2.91 -0.90 -16.53
CA THR A 182 -4.13 -0.19 -16.12
C THR A 182 -3.95 0.46 -14.75
N LEU A 183 -3.38 -0.27 -13.77
CA LEU A 183 -3.13 0.31 -12.45
C LEU A 183 -2.15 1.50 -12.50
N ARG A 184 -1.09 1.43 -13.30
CA ARG A 184 -0.14 2.53 -13.50
C ARG A 184 -0.83 3.79 -14.04
N TRP A 185 -1.69 3.61 -15.03
CA TRP A 185 -2.47 4.70 -15.61
C TRP A 185 -3.41 5.33 -14.58
N VAL A 186 -4.16 4.51 -13.85
CA VAL A 186 -5.07 4.98 -12.80
C VAL A 186 -4.32 5.73 -11.70
N VAL A 187 -3.22 5.17 -11.19
CA VAL A 187 -2.37 5.85 -10.19
C VAL A 187 -1.88 7.20 -10.69
N THR A 188 -1.48 7.29 -11.96
CA THR A 188 -1.02 8.55 -12.55
C THR A 188 -2.16 9.56 -12.66
N ALA A 189 -3.37 9.12 -13.02
CA ALA A 189 -4.55 9.97 -13.17
C ALA A 189 -5.13 10.44 -11.83
N LEU A 190 -4.99 9.66 -10.75
CA LEU A 190 -5.46 10.00 -9.41
C LEU A 190 -4.52 10.96 -8.66
N ARG A 191 -3.31 11.22 -9.18
CA ARG A 191 -2.41 12.21 -8.57
C ARG A 191 -3.04 13.61 -8.71
N PRO A 192 -3.25 14.34 -7.61
CA PRO A 192 -3.73 15.72 -7.65
C PRO A 192 -2.70 16.68 -8.25
#